data_AF-A0A226DTR3-F1
#
_entry.id   AF-A0A226DTR3-F1
#
_cell.length_a   1.000
_cell.length_b   1.000
_cell.length_c   1.000
_cell.angle_alpha   90.00
_cell.angle_beta   90.00
_cell.angle_gamma   90.00
#
_symmetry.space_group_name_H-M   'P 1'
#
loop_
_entity.id
_entity.type
_entity.pdbx_description
1 polymer ?
#
loop_
_entity_poly.entity_id
_entity_poly.type
_entity_poly.pdbx_seq_one_letter_code
_entity_poly.pdbx_strand_id
1 'polypeptide(L)'
;MGVAVEEINRVKGIIGKMDFRSVLDEQFLAQIETEQLLIYDGELATIDFAIVTQFPHAENSILGVFTPFEGAIWWSILFSCIGISLILQFQGKGLPNNFSGLRSIRDFIMVQSLLFGQAIADEIIKSVKNKQVARPLLAIWFFVCYLLMENLYQGSIYSDLTVVHPPNVPKTVRELVASNMTIITTSQMYITSKTSNALERTSILKQSIIPEILKKNFSKKVNKFMKKMNSQIDYIHDSADDISVVKNI
;
A
#
# COMPACT_ATOMS: atom_id res chain seq x y z
N MET A 1 17.83 -8.17 -22.00
CA MET A 1 18.06 -6.92 -22.74
C MET A 1 19.57 -6.77 -22.88
N GLY A 2 20.11 -7.15 -24.05
CA GLY A 2 21.55 -7.25 -24.28
C GLY A 2 22.13 -5.90 -24.63
N VAL A 3 22.90 -5.33 -23.71
CA VAL A 3 23.67 -4.11 -23.93
C VAL A 3 25.12 -4.39 -23.50
N ALA A 4 26.05 -4.04 -24.40
CA ALA A 4 27.48 -3.78 -24.17
C ALA A 4 28.46 -4.96 -23.99
N VAL A 5 28.53 -5.88 -24.96
CA VAL A 5 29.81 -6.59 -25.23
C VAL A 5 30.73 -5.75 -26.13
N GLU A 6 30.19 -4.80 -26.90
CA GLU A 6 30.96 -4.00 -27.87
C GLU A 6 31.76 -2.81 -27.27
N GLU A 7 31.45 -2.35 -26.05
CA GLU A 7 32.19 -1.22 -25.45
C GLU A 7 33.50 -1.61 -24.77
N ILE A 8 33.69 -2.89 -24.45
CA ILE A 8 34.89 -3.41 -23.76
C ILE A 8 36.14 -3.34 -24.68
N ASN A 9 35.95 -3.31 -26.01
CA ASN A 9 37.07 -3.30 -26.97
C ASN A 9 37.70 -1.92 -27.23
N ARG A 10 37.20 -0.82 -26.63
CA ARG A 10 37.78 0.53 -26.83
C ARG A 10 38.84 0.93 -25.81
N VAL A 11 39.06 0.14 -24.75
CA VAL A 11 40.14 0.39 -23.78
C VAL A 11 41.30 -0.58 -24.05
N LYS A 12 42.21 -0.18 -24.93
CA LYS A 12 43.51 -0.87 -25.12
C LYS A 12 44.31 -0.77 -23.80
N GLY A 13 44.20 -1.78 -22.94
CA GLY A 13 44.98 -1.84 -21.69
C GLY A 13 44.49 -2.84 -20.64
N ILE A 14 43.26 -3.37 -20.75
CA ILE A 14 42.74 -4.33 -19.76
C ILE A 14 43.22 -5.74 -20.13
N ILE A 15 44.18 -6.30 -19.38
CA ILE A 15 44.82 -7.62 -19.62
C ILE A 15 43.97 -8.78 -19.05
N GLY A 16 42.95 -8.50 -18.25
CA GLY A 16 42.02 -9.50 -17.74
C GLY A 16 40.82 -8.90 -17.02
N LYS A 17 39.74 -9.70 -16.92
CA LYS A 17 38.57 -9.42 -16.08
C LYS A 17 38.57 -10.43 -14.95
N MET A 18 38.57 -9.94 -13.71
CA MET A 18 38.44 -10.78 -12.52
C MET A 18 37.07 -10.50 -11.90
N ASP A 19 36.23 -11.53 -11.84
CA ASP A 19 34.91 -11.46 -11.21
C ASP A 19 35.04 -12.00 -9.78
N PHE A 20 34.83 -11.12 -8.80
CA PHE A 20 34.89 -11.48 -7.39
C PHE A 20 33.47 -11.78 -6.89
N ARG A 21 33.19 -13.07 -6.66
CA ARG A 21 32.05 -13.49 -5.82
C ARG A 21 32.35 -13.42 -4.32
N SER A 22 33.47 -12.80 -3.96
CA SER A 22 33.97 -12.65 -2.60
C SER A 22 33.90 -11.18 -2.19
N VAL A 23 33.64 -10.92 -0.91
CA VAL A 23 33.70 -9.57 -0.35
C VAL A 23 35.16 -9.15 -0.28
N LEU A 24 35.46 -7.91 -0.69
CA LEU A 24 36.76 -7.28 -0.46
C LEU A 24 36.92 -7.03 1.04
N ASP A 25 37.47 -7.99 1.76
CA ASP A 25 37.88 -7.83 3.15
C ASP A 25 39.39 -7.52 3.26
N GLU A 26 39.85 -7.14 4.46
CA GLU A 26 41.25 -6.78 4.70
C GLU A 26 42.22 -7.92 4.38
N GLN A 27 41.78 -9.18 4.53
CA GLN A 27 42.62 -10.35 4.23
C GLN A 27 42.78 -10.53 2.72
N PHE A 28 41.69 -10.37 1.99
CA PHE A 28 41.69 -10.44 0.53
C PHE A 28 42.47 -9.28 -0.08
N LEU A 29 42.33 -8.07 0.47
CA LEU A 29 43.14 -6.91 0.07
C LEU A 29 44.63 -7.15 0.31
N ALA A 30 45.01 -7.72 1.46
CA ALA A 30 46.40 -8.08 1.74
C ALA A 30 46.93 -9.13 0.75
N GLN A 31 46.10 -10.08 0.32
CA GLN A 31 46.46 -11.05 -0.70
C GLN A 31 46.66 -10.40 -2.08
N ILE A 32 45.74 -9.53 -2.51
CA ILE A 32 45.85 -8.75 -3.76
C ILE A 32 47.14 -7.91 -3.77
N GLU A 33 47.44 -7.26 -2.64
CA GLU A 33 48.65 -6.43 -2.49
C GLU A 33 49.93 -7.28 -2.57
N THR A 34 49.91 -8.48 -1.97
CA THR A 34 51.01 -9.45 -2.04
C THR A 34 51.23 -9.98 -3.47
N GLU A 35 50.14 -10.20 -4.21
CA GLU A 35 50.18 -10.66 -5.60
C GLU A 35 50.45 -9.53 -6.62
N GLN A 36 50.64 -8.29 -6.16
CA GLN A 36 50.86 -7.10 -6.99
C GLN A 36 49.77 -6.86 -8.05
N LEU A 37 48.54 -7.27 -7.75
CA LEU A 37 47.41 -7.05 -8.65
C LEU A 37 46.94 -5.59 -8.55
N LEU A 38 47.03 -4.84 -9.65
CA LEU A 38 46.54 -3.47 -9.74
C LEU A 38 45.04 -3.47 -10.07
N ILE A 39 44.22 -2.97 -9.15
CA ILE A 39 42.79 -2.76 -9.39
C ILE A 39 42.64 -1.48 -10.20
N TYR A 40 42.36 -1.61 -11.49
CA TYR A 40 42.19 -0.47 -12.39
C TYR A 40 40.78 0.12 -12.35
N ASP A 41 39.77 -0.71 -12.15
CA ASP A 41 38.37 -0.31 -12.13
C ASP A 41 37.55 -1.27 -11.24
N GLY A 42 36.45 -0.76 -10.68
CA GLY A 42 35.58 -1.49 -9.76
C GLY A 42 34.12 -1.23 -10.09
N GLU A 43 33.46 -2.22 -10.68
CA GLU A 43 32.02 -2.16 -10.96
C GLU A 43 31.25 -2.73 -9.76
N LEU A 44 30.42 -1.90 -9.13
CA LEU A 44 29.53 -2.35 -8.07
C LEU A 44 28.22 -2.84 -8.69
N ALA A 45 27.89 -4.11 -8.46
CA ALA A 45 26.61 -4.66 -8.88
C ALA A 45 25.45 -3.91 -8.21
N THR A 46 24.51 -3.42 -9.02
CA THR A 46 23.26 -2.87 -8.53
C THR A 46 22.41 -3.99 -7.93
N ILE A 47 21.98 -3.81 -6.68
CA ILE A 47 21.09 -4.76 -6.00
C ILE A 47 19.65 -4.34 -6.29
N ASP A 48 18.94 -5.15 -7.07
CA ASP A 48 17.52 -4.95 -7.32
C ASP A 48 16.70 -5.56 -6.18
N PHE A 49 15.71 -4.80 -5.71
CA PHE A 49 14.76 -5.25 -4.69
C PHE A 49 13.42 -5.51 -5.35
N ALA A 50 12.98 -6.76 -5.33
CA ALA A 50 11.63 -7.14 -5.73
C ALA A 50 10.82 -7.53 -4.50
N ILE A 51 9.57 -7.08 -4.45
CA ILE A 51 8.61 -7.48 -3.41
C ILE A 51 7.63 -8.43 -4.08
N VAL A 52 7.57 -9.66 -3.57
CA VAL A 52 6.58 -10.65 -3.99
C VAL A 52 5.42 -10.57 -3.01
N THR A 53 4.24 -10.20 -3.51
CA THR A 53 3.01 -10.19 -2.72
C THR A 53 2.03 -11.22 -3.26
N GLN A 54 1.12 -11.68 -2.39
CA GLN A 54 -0.03 -12.44 -2.83
C GLN A 54 -0.88 -11.61 -3.81
N PHE A 55 -1.58 -12.29 -4.70
CA PHE A 55 -2.50 -11.61 -5.59
C PHE A 55 -3.56 -10.88 -4.76
N PRO A 56 -3.81 -9.60 -5.06
CA PRO A 56 -4.82 -8.84 -4.34
C PRO A 56 -6.17 -9.54 -4.41
N HIS A 57 -6.78 -9.73 -3.24
CA HIS A 57 -8.11 -10.30 -3.09
C HIS A 57 -9.12 -9.19 -2.83
N ALA A 58 -10.33 -9.32 -3.36
CA ALA A 58 -11.41 -8.40 -3.07
C ALA A 58 -11.70 -8.41 -1.56
N GLU A 59 -11.44 -7.29 -0.89
CA GLU A 59 -11.75 -7.14 0.53
C GLU A 59 -13.26 -6.99 0.71
N ASN A 60 -13.93 -8.09 1.08
CA ASN A 60 -15.35 -8.07 1.42
C ASN A 60 -15.55 -7.50 2.84
N SER A 61 -15.30 -6.20 3.03
CA SER A 61 -15.59 -5.52 4.28
C SER A 61 -16.98 -4.88 4.23
N ILE A 62 -17.78 -5.09 5.28
CA ILE A 62 -19.08 -4.41 5.46
C ILE A 62 -18.90 -2.88 5.49
N LEU A 63 -17.74 -2.40 5.93
CA LEU A 63 -17.41 -0.97 5.92
C LEU A 63 -17.17 -0.41 4.51
N GLY A 64 -16.96 -1.29 3.51
CA GLY A 64 -16.89 -0.92 2.08
C GLY A 64 -18.17 -0.26 1.57
N VAL A 65 -19.29 -0.36 2.29
CA VAL A 65 -20.50 0.40 1.97
C VAL A 65 -20.27 1.91 2.16
N PHE A 66 -19.37 2.32 3.05
CA PHE A 66 -19.11 3.73 3.33
C PHE A 66 -17.87 4.30 2.63
N THR A 67 -17.09 3.48 1.94
CA THR A 67 -15.90 3.89 1.17
C THR A 67 -16.16 4.75 -0.08
N PRO A 68 -17.33 4.70 -0.76
CA PRO A 68 -17.53 5.43 -2.01
C PRO A 68 -17.39 6.95 -1.92
N PHE A 69 -17.71 7.51 -0.76
CA PHE A 69 -17.68 8.94 -0.53
C PHE A 69 -16.76 9.28 0.61
N GLU A 70 -16.00 10.36 0.42
CA GLU A 70 -15.20 10.94 1.49
C GLU A 70 -16.09 11.41 2.63
N GLY A 71 -15.55 11.41 3.85
CA GLY A 71 -16.28 11.88 5.03
C GLY A 71 -16.86 13.30 4.86
N ALA A 72 -16.15 14.18 4.15
CA ALA A 72 -16.64 15.54 3.86
C ALA A 72 -17.95 15.55 3.05
N ILE A 73 -18.09 14.64 2.09
CA ILE A 73 -19.30 14.51 1.26
C ILE A 73 -20.46 14.01 2.13
N TRP A 74 -20.22 13.01 2.99
CA TRP A 74 -21.23 12.52 3.94
C TRP A 74 -21.74 13.63 4.88
N TRP A 75 -20.84 14.44 5.43
CA TRP A 75 -21.22 15.59 6.24
C TRP A 75 -22.01 16.63 5.44
N SER A 76 -21.59 16.92 4.20
CA SER A 76 -22.30 17.84 3.31
C SER A 76 -23.74 17.37 3.02
N ILE A 77 -23.93 16.08 2.76
CA ILE A 77 -25.24 15.46 2.56
C ILE A 77 -26.09 15.61 3.83
N LEU A 78 -25.51 15.31 5.00
CA LEU A 78 -26.21 15.43 6.29
C LEU A 78 -26.66 16.87 6.56
N PHE A 79 -25.77 17.86 6.38
CA PHE A 79 -26.12 19.27 6.54
C PHE A 79 -27.17 19.73 5.53
N SER A 80 -27.11 19.24 4.29
CA SER A 80 -28.12 19.52 3.28
C SER A 80 -29.49 18.97 3.68
N CYS A 81 -29.54 17.76 4.24
CA CYS A 81 -30.76 17.17 4.77
C CYS A 81 -31.35 18.04 5.89
N ILE A 82 -30.53 18.45 6.87
CA ILE A 82 -30.95 19.34 7.95
C ILE A 82 -31.48 20.67 7.40
N GLY A 83 -30.76 21.28 6.45
CA GLY A 83 -31.15 22.54 5.83
C GLY A 83 -32.51 22.47 5.15
N ILE A 84 -32.77 21.41 4.38
CA ILE A 84 -34.06 21.21 3.70
C ILE A 84 -35.17 20.97 4.72
N SER A 85 -34.92 20.15 5.75
CA SER A 85 -35.89 19.93 6.82
C SER A 85 -36.23 21.22 7.57
N LEU A 86 -35.27 22.13 7.77
CA LEU A 86 -35.53 23.45 8.35
C LEU A 86 -36.35 24.34 7.42
N ILE A 87 -36.00 24.41 6.13
CA ILE A 87 -36.74 25.19 5.13
C ILE A 87 -38.21 24.74 5.06
N LEU A 88 -38.47 23.44 5.10
CA LEU A 88 -39.82 22.88 5.09
C LEU A 88 -40.66 23.31 6.30
N GLN A 89 -40.04 23.50 7.46
CA GLN A 89 -40.74 23.96 8.67
C GLN A 89 -41.21 25.41 8.59
N PHE A 90 -40.43 26.29 7.94
CA PHE A 90 -40.74 27.71 7.85
C PHE A 90 -41.76 28.08 6.75
N GLN A 91 -42.14 27.14 5.88
CA GLN A 91 -43.05 27.41 4.75
C GLN A 91 -44.55 27.34 5.10
N GLY A 92 -44.93 27.18 6.37
CA GLY A 92 -46.33 27.15 6.80
C GLY A 92 -46.99 28.53 6.83
N LYS A 93 -47.83 28.87 5.83
CA LYS A 93 -48.64 30.11 5.87
C LYS A 93 -49.59 30.06 7.08
N GLY A 94 -49.44 31.00 8.01
CA GLY A 94 -50.45 31.32 9.04
C GLY A 94 -50.45 30.46 10.31
N LEU A 95 -49.42 29.63 10.57
CA LEU A 95 -49.27 29.02 11.90
C LEU A 95 -48.37 29.91 12.79
N PRO A 96 -48.71 30.07 14.09
CA PRO A 96 -47.79 30.66 15.04
C PRO A 96 -46.46 29.89 15.00
N ASN A 97 -45.36 30.63 15.09
CA ASN A 97 -43.98 30.20 14.93
C ASN A 97 -43.49 29.25 16.06
N ASN A 98 -44.32 28.28 16.43
CA ASN A 98 -43.99 27.26 17.42
C ASN A 98 -43.27 26.13 16.69
N PHE A 99 -41.95 26.24 16.68
CA PHE A 99 -41.04 25.16 16.34
C PHE A 99 -41.43 23.93 17.17
N SER A 100 -42.05 22.94 16.52
CA SER A 100 -42.41 21.68 17.17
C SER A 100 -41.34 20.67 16.82
N GLY A 101 -40.52 20.29 17.80
CA GLY A 101 -39.42 19.32 17.59
C GLY A 101 -39.90 18.02 16.95
N LEU A 102 -41.10 17.54 17.29
CA LEU A 102 -41.71 16.35 16.67
C LEU A 102 -41.96 16.52 15.17
N ARG A 103 -42.39 17.71 14.73
CA ARG A 103 -42.53 18.02 13.29
C ARG A 103 -41.16 18.04 12.62
N SER A 104 -40.16 18.67 13.25
CA SER A 104 -38.79 18.72 12.72
C SER A 104 -38.19 17.32 12.52
N ILE A 105 -38.37 16.43 13.49
CA ILE A 105 -37.88 15.04 13.40
C ILE A 105 -38.58 14.30 12.27
N ARG A 106 -39.90 14.46 12.14
CA ARG A 106 -40.67 13.85 11.05
C ARG A 106 -40.20 14.34 9.68
N ASP A 107 -40.00 15.64 9.51
CA ASP A 107 -39.53 16.24 8.26
C ASP A 107 -38.08 15.81 7.95
N PHE A 108 -37.24 15.60 8.97
CA PHE A 108 -35.90 15.06 8.80
C PHE A 108 -35.89 13.59 8.37
N ILE A 109 -36.67 12.73 9.05
CA ILE A 109 -36.80 11.31 8.67
C ILE A 109 -37.32 11.20 7.23
N MET A 110 -38.29 12.03 6.86
CA MET A 110 -38.81 12.09 5.50
C MET A 110 -37.73 12.44 4.46
N VAL A 111 -36.94 13.50 4.71
CA VAL A 111 -35.86 13.93 3.81
C VAL A 111 -34.79 12.84 3.68
N GLN A 112 -34.48 12.15 4.78
CA GLN A 112 -33.57 11.00 4.78
C GLN A 112 -34.14 9.80 4.00
N SER A 113 -35.42 9.46 4.18
CA SER A 113 -36.08 8.40 3.40
C SER A 113 -36.03 8.68 1.90
N LEU A 114 -36.21 9.93 1.49
CA LEU A 114 -36.05 10.33 0.08
C LEU A 114 -34.61 10.18 -0.41
N LEU A 115 -33.62 10.53 0.42
CA LEU A 115 -32.21 10.31 0.10
C LEU A 115 -31.94 8.83 -0.18
N PHE A 116 -32.46 7.93 0.64
CA PHE A 116 -32.32 6.48 0.45
C PHE A 116 -33.28 5.89 -0.59
N GLY A 117 -33.90 6.70 -1.45
CA GLY A 117 -34.76 6.23 -2.54
C GLY A 117 -36.07 5.58 -2.08
N GLN A 118 -36.47 5.74 -0.82
CA GLN A 118 -37.69 5.11 -0.31
C GLN A 118 -38.94 5.81 -0.89
N ALA A 119 -39.81 5.03 -1.54
CA ALA A 119 -41.02 5.49 -2.24
C ALA A 119 -42.15 6.05 -1.34
N ILE A 120 -41.85 6.39 -0.07
CA ILE A 120 -42.81 7.02 0.86
C ILE A 120 -43.19 8.45 0.39
N ALA A 121 -42.56 8.94 -0.68
CA ALA A 121 -42.75 10.25 -1.28
C ALA A 121 -44.23 10.57 -1.62
N ASP A 122 -45.01 9.63 -2.15
CA ASP A 122 -46.33 9.96 -2.73
C ASP A 122 -47.40 10.34 -1.70
N GLU A 123 -47.49 9.60 -0.59
CA GLU A 123 -48.41 9.96 0.51
C GLU A 123 -47.97 11.25 1.20
N ILE A 124 -46.65 11.44 1.28
CA ILE A 124 -46.05 12.57 1.96
C ILE A 124 -46.22 13.86 1.14
N ILE A 125 -45.97 13.84 -0.17
CA ILE A 125 -46.17 14.99 -1.07
C ILE A 125 -47.63 15.45 -1.05
N LYS A 126 -48.59 14.53 -0.87
CA LYS A 126 -50.01 14.86 -0.67
C LYS A 126 -50.26 15.55 0.68
N SER A 127 -49.48 15.24 1.71
CA SER A 127 -49.63 15.81 3.06
C SER A 127 -49.03 17.22 3.23
N VAL A 128 -48.18 17.68 2.30
CA VAL A 128 -47.53 19.00 2.41
C VAL A 128 -48.52 20.13 2.11
N LYS A 129 -48.78 20.96 3.12
CA LYS A 129 -49.78 22.05 3.04
C LYS A 129 -49.40 23.16 2.07
N ASN A 130 -48.11 23.51 1.96
CA ASN A 130 -47.66 24.58 1.06
C ASN A 130 -47.21 24.03 -0.29
N LYS A 131 -48.16 23.94 -1.22
CA LYS A 131 -47.95 23.33 -2.53
C LYS A 131 -47.02 24.12 -3.46
N GLN A 132 -46.84 25.43 -3.24
CA GLN A 132 -46.13 26.28 -4.21
C GLN A 132 -44.61 26.20 -4.10
N VAL A 133 -44.06 26.14 -2.88
CA VAL A 133 -42.61 26.17 -2.67
C VAL A 133 -42.05 24.80 -2.28
N ALA A 134 -42.75 24.05 -1.44
CA ALA A 134 -42.24 22.76 -0.97
C ALA A 134 -42.23 21.69 -2.06
N ARG A 135 -43.18 21.72 -3.01
CA ARG A 135 -43.22 20.75 -4.13
C ARG A 135 -42.01 20.85 -5.06
N PRO A 136 -41.68 22.03 -5.64
CA PRO A 136 -40.50 22.13 -6.49
C PRO A 136 -39.21 21.87 -5.70
N LEU A 137 -39.13 22.30 -4.43
CA LEU A 137 -37.98 22.00 -3.58
C LEU A 137 -37.78 20.49 -3.38
N LEU A 138 -38.85 19.76 -3.03
CA LEU A 138 -38.80 18.31 -2.87
C LEU A 138 -38.52 17.58 -4.19
N ALA A 139 -39.02 18.07 -5.31
CA ALA A 139 -38.72 17.51 -6.63
C ALA A 139 -37.25 17.68 -7.01
N ILE A 140 -36.68 18.87 -6.78
CA ILE A 140 -35.24 19.13 -6.98
C ILE A 140 -34.42 18.25 -6.04
N TRP A 141 -34.79 18.17 -4.76
CA TRP A 141 -34.11 17.32 -3.80
C TRP A 141 -34.15 15.85 -4.21
N PHE A 142 -35.31 15.35 -4.63
CA PHE A 142 -35.46 13.99 -5.12
C PHE A 142 -34.54 13.72 -6.33
N PHE A 143 -34.47 14.65 -7.28
CA PHE A 143 -33.57 14.53 -8.43
C PHE A 143 -32.09 14.51 -8.01
N VAL A 144 -31.69 15.35 -7.05
CA VAL A 144 -30.33 15.34 -6.48
C VAL A 144 -30.05 14.01 -5.77
N CYS A 145 -30.98 13.50 -4.98
CA CYS A 145 -30.85 12.21 -4.30
C CYS A 145 -30.73 11.05 -5.28
N TYR A 146 -31.52 11.06 -6.35
CA TYR A 146 -31.44 10.06 -7.42
C TYR A 146 -30.08 10.08 -8.12
N LEU A 147 -29.56 11.26 -8.47
CA LEU A 147 -28.20 11.36 -9.03
C LEU A 147 -27.16 10.87 -8.03
N LEU A 148 -27.27 11.29 -6.77
CA LEU A 148 -26.25 11.01 -5.77
C LEU A 148 -26.23 9.54 -5.34
N MET A 149 -27.38 8.94 -5.02
CA MET A 149 -27.45 7.58 -4.48
C MET A 149 -27.54 6.51 -5.59
N GLU A 150 -28.36 6.70 -6.61
CA GLU A 150 -28.57 5.68 -7.66
C GLU A 150 -27.49 5.72 -8.75
N ASN A 151 -26.89 6.88 -9.02
CA ASN A 151 -25.86 6.97 -10.07
C ASN A 151 -24.45 7.03 -9.48
N LEU A 152 -24.14 8.08 -8.70
CA LEU A 152 -22.79 8.29 -8.18
C LEU A 152 -22.38 7.25 -7.14
N TYR A 153 -23.18 7.07 -6.09
CA TYR A 153 -22.85 6.17 -4.99
C TYR A 153 -22.84 4.72 -5.45
N GLN A 154 -23.91 4.27 -6.11
CA GLN A 154 -23.99 2.90 -6.62
C GLN A 154 -22.90 2.61 -7.66
N GLY A 155 -22.65 3.55 -8.60
CA GLY A 155 -21.57 3.42 -9.58
C GLY A 155 -20.19 3.33 -8.92
N SER A 156 -19.96 4.10 -7.86
CA SER A 156 -18.71 4.08 -7.10
C SER A 156 -18.54 2.79 -6.30
N ILE A 157 -19.61 2.23 -5.70
CA ILE A 157 -19.59 0.91 -5.06
C ILE A 157 -19.21 -0.17 -6.08
N TYR A 158 -19.87 -0.20 -7.25
CA TYR A 158 -19.53 -1.20 -8.27
C TYR A 158 -18.10 -1.04 -8.78
N SER A 159 -17.64 0.20 -8.93
CA SER A 159 -16.24 0.46 -9.25
C SER A 159 -15.33 -0.11 -8.17
N ASP A 160 -15.56 0.19 -6.89
CA ASP A 160 -14.73 -0.28 -5.77
C ASP A 160 -14.74 -1.82 -5.65
N LEU A 161 -15.87 -2.47 -5.92
CA LEU A 161 -15.99 -3.94 -5.94
C LEU A 161 -15.26 -4.60 -7.13
N THR A 162 -15.02 -3.86 -8.21
CA THR A 162 -14.28 -4.36 -9.38
C THR A 162 -12.81 -3.98 -9.37
N VAL A 163 -12.44 -2.91 -8.65
CA VAL A 163 -11.06 -2.47 -8.53
C VAL A 163 -10.33 -3.37 -7.55
N VAL A 164 -9.33 -4.04 -8.10
CA VAL A 164 -8.41 -4.85 -7.31
C VAL A 164 -7.35 -3.92 -6.74
N HIS A 165 -7.47 -3.56 -5.46
CA HIS A 165 -6.50 -2.69 -4.80
C HIS A 165 -5.17 -3.43 -4.60
N PRO A 166 -4.03 -2.90 -5.06
CA PRO A 166 -2.75 -3.53 -4.83
C PRO A 166 -2.47 -3.57 -3.32
N PRO A 167 -1.83 -4.64 -2.82
CA PRO A 167 -1.48 -4.73 -1.42
C PRO A 167 -0.52 -3.60 -1.04
N ASN A 168 -0.64 -3.10 0.19
CA ASN A 168 0.25 -2.07 0.69
C ASN A 168 1.66 -2.66 0.90
N VAL A 169 2.58 -2.29 0.01
CA VAL A 169 3.97 -2.75 0.05
C VAL A 169 4.87 -1.72 0.75
N PRO A 170 5.87 -2.18 1.53
CA PRO A 170 6.82 -1.27 2.17
C PRO A 170 7.59 -0.49 1.10
N LYS A 171 7.61 0.84 1.22
CA LYS A 171 8.30 1.73 0.26
C LYS A 171 9.74 2.01 0.68
N THR A 172 10.07 1.74 1.94
CA THR A 172 11.41 1.96 2.49
C THR A 172 11.93 0.70 3.18
N VAL A 173 13.25 0.52 3.23
CA VAL A 173 13.89 -0.59 3.95
C VAL A 173 13.50 -0.58 5.44
N ARG A 174 13.23 0.60 5.99
CA ARG A 174 12.75 0.73 7.37
C ARG A 174 11.35 0.15 7.55
N GLU A 175 10.46 0.40 6.60
CA GLU A 175 9.12 -0.18 6.58
C GLU A 175 9.18 -1.69 6.33
N LEU A 176 10.07 -2.16 5.45
CA LEU A 176 10.26 -3.59 5.18
C LEU A 176 10.68 -4.35 6.43
N VAL A 177 11.65 -3.82 7.17
CA VAL A 177 12.07 -4.43 8.44
C VAL A 177 10.99 -4.28 9.52
N ALA A 178 10.13 -3.26 9.42
CA ALA A 178 9.01 -3.07 10.33
C ALA A 178 7.83 -4.01 10.05
N SER A 179 7.57 -4.34 8.77
CA SER A 179 6.42 -5.15 8.32
C SER A 179 6.51 -6.62 8.72
N ASN A 180 7.66 -7.07 9.26
CA ASN A 180 7.92 -8.47 9.62
C ASN A 180 7.77 -9.45 8.45
N MET A 181 7.95 -8.97 7.22
CA MET A 181 8.04 -9.82 6.04
C MET A 181 9.38 -10.56 6.01
N THR A 182 9.37 -11.79 5.49
CA THR A 182 10.60 -12.55 5.22
C THR A 182 11.36 -11.90 4.06
N ILE A 183 12.64 -11.63 4.26
CA ILE A 183 13.53 -11.04 3.27
C ILE A 183 14.35 -12.18 2.65
N ILE A 184 14.09 -12.48 1.39
CA ILE A 184 14.85 -13.49 0.66
C ILE A 184 16.10 -12.85 0.08
N THR A 185 17.26 -13.47 0.31
CA THR A 185 18.51 -13.11 -0.39
C THR A 185 19.09 -14.31 -1.12
N THR A 186 19.56 -14.08 -2.34
CA THR A 186 20.26 -15.06 -3.18
C THR A 186 21.76 -14.76 -3.29
N SER A 187 22.23 -13.70 -2.62
CA SER A 187 23.65 -13.36 -2.56
C SER A 187 24.45 -14.52 -1.97
N GLN A 188 25.49 -14.98 -2.67
CA GLN A 188 26.23 -16.19 -2.28
C GLN A 188 27.74 -15.95 -2.24
N MET A 189 28.39 -16.39 -1.17
CA MET A 189 29.84 -16.54 -1.06
C MET A 189 30.19 -17.98 -0.73
N TYR A 190 31.36 -18.39 -1.19
CA TYR A 190 31.96 -19.66 -0.80
C TYR A 190 32.84 -19.43 0.42
N ILE A 191 32.56 -20.15 1.50
CA ILE A 191 33.40 -20.17 2.69
C ILE A 191 33.88 -21.59 2.89
N THR A 192 35.17 -21.76 3.17
CA THR A 192 35.68 -23.06 3.62
C THR A 192 35.10 -23.35 5.00
N SER A 193 34.26 -24.37 5.08
CA SER A 193 33.62 -24.77 6.33
C SER A 193 34.68 -25.27 7.30
N LYS A 194 34.65 -24.77 8.55
CA LYS A 194 35.65 -25.11 9.59
C LYS A 194 35.62 -26.59 9.99
N THR A 195 34.49 -27.27 9.76
CA THR A 195 34.23 -28.64 10.20
C THR A 195 34.56 -29.68 9.14
N SER A 196 34.31 -29.41 7.86
CA SER A 196 34.43 -30.40 6.78
C SER A 196 35.57 -30.13 5.80
N ASN A 197 36.26 -28.99 5.91
CA ASN A 197 37.19 -28.46 4.89
C ASN A 197 36.55 -28.35 3.48
N ALA A 198 35.25 -28.54 3.35
CA ALA A 198 34.52 -28.39 2.10
C ALA A 198 34.10 -26.93 1.90
N LEU A 199 33.94 -26.53 0.64
CA LEU A 199 33.39 -25.23 0.30
C LEU A 199 31.88 -25.24 0.54
N GLU A 200 31.42 -24.41 1.47
CA GLU A 200 30.01 -24.22 1.80
C GLU A 200 29.53 -22.90 1.20
N ARG A 201 28.34 -22.93 0.59
CA ARG A 201 27.70 -21.73 0.03
C ARG A 201 26.87 -21.07 1.12
N THR A 202 27.17 -19.80 1.40
CA THR A 202 26.51 -19.04 2.46
C THR A 202 26.11 -17.65 1.95
N SER A 203 25.16 -17.00 2.63
CA SER A 203 24.76 -15.65 2.27
C SER A 203 25.84 -14.63 2.62
N ILE A 204 26.27 -13.86 1.62
CA ILE A 204 27.20 -12.73 1.82
C ILE A 204 26.66 -11.76 2.86
N LEU A 205 25.38 -11.40 2.71
CA LEU A 205 24.72 -10.44 3.58
C LEU A 205 24.67 -10.93 5.02
N LYS A 206 24.29 -12.20 5.23
CA LYS A 206 24.11 -12.79 6.57
C LYS A 206 25.43 -13.12 7.27
N GLN A 207 26.42 -13.60 6.52
CA GLN A 207 27.63 -14.17 7.08
C GLN A 207 28.80 -13.17 7.14
N SER A 208 28.83 -12.16 6.27
CA SER A 208 29.91 -11.17 6.22
C SER A 208 29.42 -9.76 6.59
N ILE A 209 28.54 -9.18 5.76
CA ILE A 209 28.18 -7.75 5.86
C ILE A 209 27.51 -7.41 7.19
N ILE A 210 26.46 -8.14 7.58
CA ILE A 210 25.72 -7.85 8.81
C ILE A 210 26.60 -8.02 10.06
N PRO A 211 27.32 -9.15 10.25
CA PRO A 211 28.24 -9.31 11.38
C PRO A 211 29.31 -8.21 11.45
N GLU A 212 29.86 -7.79 10.31
CA GLU A 212 30.87 -6.73 10.27
C GLU A 212 30.29 -5.39 10.74
N ILE A 213 29.09 -5.03 10.25
CA ILE A 213 28.40 -3.81 10.69
C ILE A 213 28.09 -3.86 12.18
N LEU A 214 27.65 -5.02 12.69
CA LEU A 214 27.37 -5.22 14.12
C LEU A 214 28.65 -5.13 14.96
N LYS A 215 29.78 -5.64 14.46
CA LYS A 215 31.09 -5.57 15.12
C LYS A 215 31.61 -4.14 15.22
N LYS A 216 31.41 -3.31 14.19
CA LYS A 216 31.77 -1.88 14.18
C LYS A 216 30.97 -1.04 15.19
N ASN A 217 29.87 -1.56 15.74
CA ASN A 217 29.11 -0.99 16.84
C ASN A 217 28.69 0.49 16.64
N PHE A 218 28.20 0.84 15.45
CA PHE A 218 27.90 2.23 15.07
C PHE A 218 26.97 2.97 16.04
N SER A 219 25.73 2.49 16.21
CA SER A 219 24.78 3.08 17.16
C SER A 219 23.78 2.04 17.64
N LYS A 220 23.22 2.23 18.84
CA LYS A 220 22.20 1.32 19.40
C LYS A 220 21.00 1.14 18.46
N LYS A 221 20.60 2.20 17.75
CA LYS A 221 19.48 2.18 16.79
C LYS A 221 19.81 1.36 15.54
N VAL A 222 20.99 1.58 14.95
CA VAL A 222 21.46 0.83 13.76
C VAL A 222 21.66 -0.64 14.12
N ASN A 223 22.27 -0.95 15.27
CA ASN A 223 22.48 -2.33 15.69
C ASN A 223 21.16 -3.05 15.95
N LYS A 224 20.17 -2.38 16.56
CA LYS A 224 18.83 -2.95 16.74
C LYS A 224 18.15 -3.21 15.39
N PHE A 225 18.28 -2.27 14.46
CA PHE A 225 17.76 -2.42 13.10
C PHE A 225 18.41 -3.59 12.37
N MET A 226 19.74 -3.68 12.36
CA MET A 226 20.50 -4.75 11.71
C MET A 226 20.19 -6.12 12.33
N LYS A 227 20.06 -6.21 13.65
CA LYS A 227 19.62 -7.46 14.31
C LYS A 227 18.22 -7.90 13.88
N LYS A 228 17.27 -6.96 13.78
CA LYS A 228 15.91 -7.25 13.34
C LYS A 228 15.87 -7.69 11.87
N MET A 229 16.59 -6.97 11.01
CA MET A 229 16.73 -7.32 9.60
C MET A 229 17.35 -8.71 9.44
N ASN A 230 18.43 -9.02 10.18
CA ASN A 230 19.10 -10.32 10.15
C ASN A 230 18.18 -11.48 10.55
N SER A 231 17.28 -11.27 11.53
CA SER A 231 16.32 -12.29 11.94
C SER A 231 15.21 -12.55 10.93
N GLN A 232 15.03 -11.66 9.96
CA GLN A 232 14.03 -11.76 8.89
C GLN A 232 14.64 -12.24 7.57
N ILE A 233 15.98 -12.29 7.47
CA ILE A 233 16.67 -12.69 6.24
C ILE A 233 16.80 -14.20 6.17
N ASP A 234 16.22 -14.77 5.11
CA ASP A 234 16.41 -16.14 4.71
C ASP A 234 17.24 -16.21 3.41
N TYR A 235 18.23 -17.10 3.45
CA TYR A 235 19.08 -17.37 2.30
C TYR A 235 18.49 -18.53 1.52
N ILE A 236 18.18 -18.30 0.25
CA ILE A 236 17.75 -19.36 -0.67
C ILE A 236 18.91 -19.66 -1.59
N HIS A 237 19.25 -20.95 -1.68
CA HIS A 237 20.33 -21.38 -2.54
C HIS A 237 19.80 -21.53 -3.98
N ASP A 238 20.58 -21.08 -4.97
CA ASP A 238 20.24 -21.16 -6.40
C ASP A 238 20.40 -22.59 -6.95
N SER A 239 19.97 -23.60 -6.18
CA SER A 239 19.84 -24.97 -6.64
C SER A 239 18.39 -25.22 -7.08
N ALA A 240 18.21 -25.86 -8.23
CA ALA A 240 16.92 -26.14 -8.85
C ALA A 240 15.92 -26.91 -7.95
N ASP A 241 16.37 -27.45 -6.82
CA ASP A 241 15.55 -28.21 -5.86
C ASP A 241 14.83 -27.32 -4.81
N ASP A 242 15.18 -26.03 -4.68
CA ASP A 242 14.65 -25.14 -3.62
C ASP A 242 13.31 -24.44 -3.96
N ILE A 243 12.59 -24.92 -4.98
CA ILE A 243 11.27 -24.41 -5.40
C ILE A 243 10.21 -24.61 -4.30
N SER A 244 10.50 -25.43 -3.28
CA SER A 244 9.57 -25.72 -2.18
C SER A 244 9.25 -24.51 -1.28
N VAL A 245 10.11 -23.49 -1.24
CA VAL A 245 9.91 -22.30 -0.38
C VAL A 245 8.78 -21.40 -0.93
N VAL A 246 8.52 -21.43 -2.24
CA VAL A 246 7.43 -20.66 -2.87
C VAL A 246 6.05 -21.21 -2.52
N LYS A 247 5.94 -22.46 -2.01
CA LYS A 247 4.64 -23.08 -1.69
C LYS A 247 4.03 -22.67 -0.34
N ASN A 248 4.80 -22.04 0.55
CA ASN A 248 4.37 -21.72 1.92
C ASN A 248 4.37 -20.21 2.25
N ILE A 249 4.48 -19.34 1.24
CA ILE A 249 4.30 -17.88 1.33
C ILE A 249 3.00 -17.50 0.63
#